data_AF-A0A938V9G0-F1
#
_entry.id   AF-A0A938V9G0-F1
#
_cell.length_a   1.000
_cell.length_b   1.000
_cell.length_c   1.000
_cell.angle_alpha   90.00
_cell.angle_beta   90.00
_cell.angle_gamma   90.00
#
_symmetry.space_group_name_H-M   'P 1'
#
loop_
_entity.id
_entity.type
_entity.pdbx_description
1 polymer ?
#
loop_
_entity_poly.entity_id
_entity_poly.type
_entity_poly.pdbx_seq_one_letter_code
_entity_poly.pdbx_strand_id
1 'polypeptide(L)' 'MSETGDLKALIYPVFIPQMGCTGRCIFCDQNKISGLEHFDWTAELPRVIAFLERNRSKPRQIAFYGGSFTGLDI' A
#
# COMPACT_ATOMS: atom_id res chain seq x y z
N MET A 1 25.21 -18.22 -20.23
CA MET A 1 25.56 -17.89 -18.84
C MET A 1 25.16 -16.45 -18.55
N SER A 2 23.93 -16.26 -18.08
CA SER A 2 23.53 -15.17 -17.18
C SER A 2 22.10 -15.48 -16.73
N GLU A 3 21.99 -16.37 -15.75
CA GLU A 3 20.78 -16.51 -14.94
C GLU A 3 20.66 -15.23 -14.10
N THR A 4 19.99 -14.21 -14.63
CA THR A 4 19.49 -13.11 -13.80
C THR A 4 18.31 -13.68 -13.03
N GLY A 5 18.60 -14.39 -11.93
CA GLY A 5 17.60 -14.74 -10.93
C GLY A 5 16.94 -13.44 -10.49
N ASP A 6 15.69 -13.25 -10.89
CA ASP A 6 14.91 -12.05 -10.61
C ASP A 6 14.87 -11.86 -9.09
N LEU A 7 15.67 -10.91 -8.58
CA LEU A 7 15.77 -10.66 -7.15
C LEU A 7 14.41 -10.14 -6.68
N LYS A 8 13.63 -11.03 -6.07
CA LYS A 8 12.27 -10.74 -5.63
C LYS A 8 12.27 -9.53 -4.69
N ALA A 9 11.67 -8.43 -5.14
CA ALA A 9 11.62 -7.21 -4.36
C ALA A 9 10.79 -7.39 -3.09
N LEU A 10 11.25 -6.79 -1.99
CA LEU A 10 10.46 -6.72 -0.76
C LEU A 10 9.37 -5.67 -0.93
N ILE A 11 8.14 -6.02 -0.57
CA ILE A 11 6.98 -5.13 -0.71
C ILE A 11 6.54 -4.71 0.68
N TYR A 12 6.46 -3.40 0.91
CA TYR A 12 5.73 -2.84 2.05
C TYR A 12 4.31 -2.49 1.59
N PRO A 13 3.29 -3.16 2.13
CA PRO A 13 1.91 -2.88 1.77
C PRO A 13 1.39 -1.65 2.53
N VAL A 14 0.84 -0.68 1.80
CA VAL A 14 0.09 0.45 2.35
C VAL A 14 -1.38 0.26 1.95
N PHE A 15 -2.26 0.10 2.93
CA PHE A 15 -3.68 -0.07 2.68
C PHE A 15 -4.44 1.23 2.90
N ILE A 16 -5.06 1.79 1.86
CA ILE A 16 -5.88 3.01 1.88
C ILE A 16 -7.38 2.63 1.85
N PRO A 17 -8.11 2.64 2.97
CA PRO A 17 -9.50 2.19 3.02
C PRO A 17 -10.42 3.15 2.28
N GLN A 18 -11.06 2.68 1.21
CA GLN A 18 -12.11 3.36 0.45
C GLN A 18 -11.78 4.78 -0.09
N MET A 19 -10.57 5.30 0.14
CA MET A 19 -10.16 6.63 -0.30
C MET A 19 -10.14 6.72 -1.83
N GLY A 20 -10.66 7.82 -2.36
CA GLY A 20 -10.75 8.06 -3.81
C GLY A 20 -11.77 7.19 -4.54
N CYS A 21 -12.51 6.32 -3.84
CA CYS A 21 -13.58 5.54 -4.44
C CYS A 21 -14.87 6.37 -4.51
N THR A 22 -15.32 6.70 -5.72
CA THR A 22 -16.50 7.56 -5.94
C THR A 22 -17.83 6.82 -5.91
N GLY A 23 -17.81 5.49 -5.86
CA GLY A 23 -19.01 4.65 -5.90
C GLY A 23 -18.99 3.53 -4.88
N ARG A 24 -20.17 3.02 -4.52
CA ARG A 24 -20.31 1.83 -3.66
C ARG A 24 -20.53 0.60 -4.54
N CYS A 25 -19.51 -0.21 -4.76
CA CYS A 25 -19.68 -1.46 -5.50
C CYS A 25 -20.58 -2.41 -4.71
N ILE A 26 -21.47 -3.15 -5.39
CA ILE A 26 -22.39 -4.11 -4.74
C ILE A 26 -21.68 -5.22 -3.96
N PHE A 27 -20.43 -5.51 -4.31
CA PHE A 27 -19.57 -6.51 -3.69
C PHE A 27 -18.47 -5.92 -2.80
N CYS A 28 -18.34 -4.58 -2.75
CA CYS A 28 -17.31 -3.91 -1.96
C CYS A 28 -17.95 -3.15 -0.81
N ASP A 29 -17.71 -3.62 0.40
CA ASP A 29 -17.88 -2.85 1.62
C ASP A 29 -16.55 -2.87 2.39
N GLN A 30 -15.56 -2.13 1.88
CA GLN A 30 -14.21 -2.10 2.47
C GLN A 30 -14.21 -1.65 3.94
N ASN A 31 -15.17 -0.81 4.34
CA ASN A 31 -15.34 -0.40 5.74
C ASN A 31 -15.62 -1.62 6.63
N LYS A 32 -16.54 -2.50 6.21
CA LYS A 32 -16.83 -3.75 6.93
C LYS A 32 -15.69 -4.77 6.86
N ILE A 33 -15.01 -4.87 5.71
CA ILE A 33 -14.01 -5.91 5.47
C ILE A 33 -12.68 -5.58 6.17
N SER A 34 -12.24 -4.33 6.13
CA SER A 34 -10.93 -3.93 6.66
C SER A 34 -10.95 -3.53 8.13
N GLY A 35 -12.11 -3.15 8.67
CA GLY A 35 -12.22 -2.58 10.02
C GLY A 35 -11.51 -1.23 10.19
N LEU A 36 -11.05 -0.63 9.09
CA LEU A 36 -10.36 0.66 9.05
C LEU A 36 -11.26 1.66 8.32
N GLU A 37 -11.63 2.74 9.01
CA GLU A 37 -12.48 3.79 8.45
C GLU A 37 -11.68 4.92 7.79
N HIS A 38 -10.44 5.12 8.22
CA HIS A 38 -9.57 6.18 7.71
C HIS A 38 -8.11 5.73 7.59
N PHE A 39 -7.38 6.37 6.68
CA PHE A 39 -5.93 6.25 6.60
C PHE A 39 -5.24 7.35 7.41
N ASP A 40 -4.19 7.02 8.15
CA ASP A 40 -3.37 8.00 8.88
C ASP A 40 -1.91 7.96 8.43
N TRP A 41 -1.52 8.95 7.61
CA TRP A 41 -0.15 9.12 7.15
C TRP A 41 0.85 9.37 8.29
N THR A 42 0.41 10.00 9.39
CA THR A 42 1.28 10.33 10.52
C THR A 42 1.75 9.05 11.22
N ALA A 43 0.86 8.08 11.37
CA ALA A 43 1.19 6.78 11.92
C ALA A 43 1.94 5.87 10.92
N GLU A 44 1.64 5.99 9.62
CA GLU A 44 2.13 5.05 8.61
C GLU A 44 3.52 5.44 8.05
N LEU A 45 3.80 6.73 7.84
CA LEU A 45 5.09 7.20 7.30
C LEU A 45 6.31 6.71 8.10
N PRO A 46 6.34 6.76 9.45
CA PRO A 46 7.47 6.25 10.21
C PRO A 46 7.75 4.76 9.96
N ARG A 47 6.69 3.96 9.74
CA ARG A 47 6.80 2.52 9.49
C ARG A 47 7.34 2.23 8.10
N VAL A 48 6.86 2.97 7.09
CA VAL A 48 7.37 2.93 5.72
C VAL A 48 8.85 3.27 5.71
N ILE A 49 9.25 4.40 6.33
CA ILE A 49 10.65 4.82 6.41
C ILE A 49 11.47 3.74 7.12
N ALA A 50 11.03 3.25 8.28
CA ALA A 50 11.75 2.19 9.00
C ALA A 50 11.89 0.89 8.19
N PHE A 51 10.89 0.53 7.37
CA PHE A 51 11.01 -0.60 6.45
C PHE A 51 12.06 -0.35 5.37
N LEU A 52 12.03 0.83 4.74
CA LEU A 52 13.01 1.19 3.73
C LEU A 52 14.40 1.12 4.35
N GLU A 53 14.65 1.83 5.44
CA GLU A 53 15.92 1.88 6.15
C GLU A 53 16.50 0.49 6.48
N ARG A 54 15.68 -0.38 7.08
CA ARG A 54 16.11 -1.75 7.45
C ARG A 54 16.45 -2.63 6.24
N ASN A 55 15.94 -2.31 5.06
CA ASN A 55 16.09 -3.13 3.85
C ASN A 55 16.89 -2.44 2.74
N ARG A 56 17.77 -1.49 3.06
CA ARG A 56 18.58 -0.73 2.09
C ARG A 56 19.41 -1.56 1.11
N SER A 57 19.79 -2.78 1.47
CA SER A 57 20.60 -3.66 0.62
C SER A 57 19.81 -4.54 -0.36
N LYS A 58 18.47 -4.46 -0.36
CA LYS A 58 17.59 -5.28 -1.20
C LYS A 58 16.70 -4.43 -2.09
N PRO A 59 16.29 -4.91 -3.27
CA PRO A 59 15.22 -4.29 -4.03
C PRO A 59 13.95 -4.21 -3.17
N ARG A 60 13.28 -3.05 -3.18
CA ARG A 60 12.16 -2.74 -2.29
C ARG A 60 11.14 -1.87 -3.00
N GLN A 61 9.88 -2.08 -2.68
CA GLN A 61 8.73 -1.39 -3.28
C GLN A 61 7.73 -1.04 -2.18
N ILE A 62 7.00 0.05 -2.40
CA ILE A 62 5.79 0.37 -1.66
C ILE A 62 4.62 0.08 -2.59
N ALA A 63 3.68 -0.72 -2.13
CA ALA A 63 2.50 -1.06 -2.90
C ALA A 63 1.25 -0.55 -2.19
N PHE A 64 0.44 0.22 -2.92
CA PHE A 64 -0.83 0.74 -2.44
C PHE A 64 -1.95 -0.25 -2.75
N TYR A 65 -2.76 -0.54 -1.72
CA TYR A 65 -3.89 -1.46 -1.79
C TYR A 65 -5.14 -0.77 -1.25
N GLY A 66 -6.31 -1.24 -1.68
CA GLY A 66 -7.58 -0.63 -1.28
C GLY A 66 -7.88 0.68 -2.02
N GLY A 67 -9.08 1.22 -1.78
CA GLY A 67 -9.54 2.47 -2.37
C GLY A 67 -9.44 2.52 -3.90
N SER A 68 -9.35 3.73 -4.43
CA SER A 68 -9.03 4.01 -5.83
C SER A 68 -8.01 5.13 -5.88
N PHE A 69 -6.73 4.76 -5.99
CA PHE A 69 -5.61 5.71 -5.96
C PHE A 69 -5.75 6.85 -7.00
N THR A 70 -6.34 6.57 -8.17
CA THR A 70 -6.59 7.57 -9.22
C THR A 70 -7.65 8.61 -8.87
N GLY A 71 -8.45 8.37 -7.83
CA GLY A 71 -9.47 9.30 -7.34
C GLY A 71 -9.06 10.07 -6.09
N LEU A 72 -7.79 9.98 -5.67
CA LEU A 72 -7.25 10.79 -4.58
C LEU A 72 -6.96 12.21 -5.07
N ASP A 73 -7.31 13.20 -4.25
CA ASP A 73 -6.89 14.58 -4.47
C ASP A 73 -5.37 14.73 -4.29
N ILE A 74 -4.79 15.70 -5.00
CA ILE A 74 -3.34 16.02 -4.99
C ILE A 74 -3.02 16.97 -3.83
#